data_AF-A0A1Q2YB24-F1
#
_entry.id   AF-A0A1Q2YB24-F1
#
_cell.length_a   1.000
_cell.length_b   1.000
_cell.length_c   1.000
_cell.angle_alpha   90.00
_cell.angle_beta   90.00
_cell.angle_gamma   90.00
#
_symmetry.space_group_name_H-M   'P 1'
#
loop_
_entity.id
_entity.type
_entity.pdbx_description
1 polymer ?
#
loop_
_entity_poly.entity_id
_entity_poly.type
_entity_poly.pdbx_seq_one_letter_code
_entity_poly.pdbx_strand_id
1 'polypeptide(L)'
;MGAIRPLHKQPKDQMIDNIHKHIATHGDSVKDVAFQTDDINLVINRLAEKNHSHLIIDGPTTITDEAGTIKTVTIRGMNDTVHTVVDRTQYKGFFPGFKIVEEEDAASGSSPKVDMAAIDHCVQNEDWNQMLKTCEFYKENFNFHVFWSVDENQIYTQYSALKSTVMSSENENIKMPVNEPAIGLKKSQIEEFIEFNNGPGIQHIAIRVDNIIDTIKKMREMGVQFIDVPDEYYVNLEQKLKSSKHPKIKETLKSVKKLGILVDFDEKGYLLQLFTKPIFERPSFFFEIIQRNNHNGFGAGNFKGLFEVLEKDQEKRGNLTAQDVRDRTRGLSPEPKTTNAKSEVADEDIADAINYPV
;
A
#
# COMPACT_ATOMS: atom_id res chain seq x y z
N MET A 1 23.04 -22.32 3.44
CA MET A 1 21.72 -21.93 4.01
C MET A 1 21.67 -22.47 5.43
N GLY A 2 21.91 -21.61 6.43
CA GLY A 2 21.75 -22.00 7.83
C GLY A 2 20.26 -22.13 8.13
N ALA A 3 19.84 -23.30 8.61
CA ALA A 3 18.45 -23.51 9.02
C ALA A 3 18.12 -22.53 10.15
N ILE A 4 17.14 -21.66 9.92
CA ILE A 4 16.51 -20.85 10.96
C ILE A 4 15.84 -21.84 11.90
N ARG A 5 16.50 -22.15 13.02
CA ARG A 5 15.90 -22.92 14.09
C ARG A 5 15.10 -21.95 14.97
N PRO A 6 13.79 -22.16 15.13
CA PRO A 6 13.00 -21.42 16.10
C PRO A 6 13.60 -21.54 17.51
N LEU A 7 13.85 -20.39 18.16
CA LEU A 7 14.13 -20.35 19.59
C LEU A 7 12.81 -20.57 20.33
N HIS A 8 12.47 -21.81 20.67
CA HIS A 8 11.25 -22.14 21.43
C HIS A 8 11.55 -22.91 22.72
N LYS A 9 10.81 -22.57 23.78
CA LYS A 9 10.66 -23.44 24.97
C LYS A 9 9.73 -24.64 24.71
N GLN A 10 8.84 -24.53 23.71
CA GLN A 10 7.96 -25.61 23.26
C GLN A 10 8.20 -25.91 21.78
N PRO A 11 8.92 -26.99 21.44
CA PRO A 11 9.03 -27.41 20.06
C PRO A 11 7.66 -27.94 19.59
N LYS A 12 7.07 -27.35 18.53
CA LYS A 12 5.81 -27.70 17.80
C LYS A 12 4.60 -26.76 17.94
N ASP A 13 4.78 -25.49 18.29
CA ASP A 13 3.68 -24.53 18.11
C ASP A 13 3.66 -24.01 16.66
N GLN A 14 2.70 -24.49 15.86
CA GLN A 14 2.56 -24.13 14.44
C GLN A 14 2.35 -22.63 14.23
N MET A 15 1.69 -21.94 15.16
CA MET A 15 1.47 -20.49 15.05
C MET A 15 2.81 -19.76 15.18
N ILE A 16 3.63 -20.14 16.16
CA ILE A 16 4.93 -19.49 16.35
C ILE A 16 5.90 -19.84 15.22
N ASP A 17 5.88 -21.08 14.72
CA ASP A 17 6.64 -21.48 13.54
C ASP A 17 6.25 -20.64 12.30
N ASN A 18 4.95 -20.36 12.12
CA ASN A 18 4.46 -19.50 11.03
C ASN A 18 4.91 -18.04 11.20
N ILE A 19 4.89 -17.50 12.42
CA ILE A 19 5.39 -16.14 12.72
C ILE A 19 6.87 -16.05 12.40
N HIS A 20 7.68 -17.00 12.87
CA HIS A 20 9.10 -17.04 12.59
C HIS A 20 9.40 -17.17 11.10
N LYS A 21 8.65 -17.99 10.38
CA LYS A 21 8.79 -18.12 8.93
C LYS A 21 8.46 -16.80 8.21
N HIS A 22 7.41 -16.10 8.64
CA HIS A 22 7.04 -14.81 8.05
C HIS A 22 8.14 -13.76 8.29
N ILE A 23 8.59 -13.60 9.54
CA ILE A 23 9.67 -12.66 9.89
C ILE A 23 10.98 -13.00 9.16
N ALA A 24 11.33 -14.29 9.08
CA ALA A 24 12.50 -14.75 8.34
C ALA A 24 12.45 -14.38 6.85
N THR A 25 11.25 -14.42 6.27
CA THR A 25 11.02 -14.18 4.84
C THR A 25 10.99 -12.68 4.55
N HIS A 26 10.13 -11.93 5.26
CA HIS A 26 9.79 -10.55 4.93
C HIS A 26 10.49 -9.51 5.82
N GLY A 27 11.03 -9.92 6.97
CA GLY A 27 11.35 -9.02 8.07
C GLY A 27 10.09 -8.62 8.84
N ASP A 28 10.11 -7.46 9.48
CA ASP A 28 8.89 -6.86 10.03
C ASP A 28 8.00 -6.39 8.87
N SER A 29 6.76 -6.86 8.84
CA SER A 29 5.81 -6.60 7.76
C SER A 29 4.36 -6.78 8.21
N VAL A 30 3.42 -6.25 7.43
CA VAL A 30 1.98 -6.46 7.65
C VAL A 30 1.60 -7.88 7.27
N LYS A 31 0.99 -8.61 8.21
CA LYS A 31 0.50 -9.98 7.99
C LYS A 31 -1.00 -10.02 7.63
N ASP A 32 -1.80 -9.21 8.30
CA ASP A 32 -3.27 -9.26 8.22
C ASP A 32 -3.84 -7.84 8.05
N VAL A 33 -4.71 -7.68 7.05
CA VAL A 33 -5.55 -6.50 6.91
C VAL A 33 -6.99 -6.92 7.22
N ALA A 34 -7.40 -6.68 8.46
CA ALA A 34 -8.70 -7.10 8.96
C ALA A 34 -9.83 -6.17 8.47
N PHE A 35 -10.97 -6.76 8.10
CA PHE A 35 -12.16 -6.03 7.64
C PHE A 35 -13.30 -6.19 8.61
N GLN A 36 -13.90 -5.08 9.03
CA GLN A 36 -15.15 -5.12 9.79
C GLN A 36 -16.34 -5.38 8.86
N THR A 37 -17.25 -6.24 9.28
CA THR A 37 -18.53 -6.49 8.64
C THR A 37 -19.66 -6.48 9.66
N ASP A 38 -20.89 -6.24 9.19
CA ASP A 38 -22.10 -6.38 10.02
C ASP A 38 -22.67 -7.80 9.95
N ASP A 39 -22.30 -8.58 8.94
CA ASP A 39 -22.65 -10.00 8.81
C ASP A 39 -21.54 -10.79 8.12
N ILE A 40 -20.88 -11.66 8.89
CA ILE A 40 -19.81 -12.53 8.41
C ILE A 40 -20.30 -13.60 7.42
N ASN A 41 -21.58 -13.99 7.49
CA ASN A 41 -22.13 -15.02 6.62
C ASN A 41 -22.20 -14.56 5.17
N LEU A 42 -22.33 -13.25 4.91
CA LEU A 42 -22.31 -12.70 3.55
C LEU A 42 -21.00 -12.99 2.82
N VAL A 43 -19.88 -12.96 3.55
CA VAL A 43 -18.56 -13.27 2.98
C VAL A 43 -18.42 -14.79 2.81
N ILE A 44 -18.79 -15.57 3.83
CA ILE A 44 -18.70 -17.04 3.79
C ILE A 44 -19.56 -17.63 2.66
N ASN A 45 -20.80 -17.17 2.51
CA ASN A 45 -21.72 -17.64 1.48
C ASN A 45 -21.20 -17.29 0.09
N ARG A 46 -20.65 -16.09 -0.11
CA ARG A 46 -20.02 -15.69 -1.38
C ARG A 46 -18.84 -16.57 -1.74
N LEU A 47 -17.96 -16.86 -0.77
CA LEU A 47 -16.86 -17.80 -1.00
C LEU A 47 -17.40 -19.18 -1.40
N ALA A 48 -18.47 -19.66 -0.79
CA ALA A 48 -19.09 -20.92 -1.17
C ALA A 48 -19.70 -20.88 -2.58
N GLU A 49 -20.46 -19.84 -2.92
CA GLU A 49 -21.08 -19.63 -4.24
C GLU A 49 -20.04 -19.57 -5.37
N LYS A 50 -18.87 -18.98 -5.10
CA LYS A 50 -17.74 -18.91 -6.03
C LYS A 50 -16.84 -20.16 -6.03
N ASN A 51 -17.16 -21.19 -5.22
CA ASN A 51 -16.31 -22.37 -5.00
C ASN A 51 -14.92 -22.05 -4.42
N HIS A 52 -14.81 -20.96 -3.67
CA HIS A 52 -13.60 -20.43 -3.06
C HIS A 52 -13.51 -20.68 -1.54
N SER A 53 -14.34 -21.57 -0.96
CA SER A 53 -14.27 -21.92 0.48
C SER A 53 -12.89 -22.44 0.92
N HIS A 54 -12.07 -22.95 0.00
CA HIS A 54 -10.69 -23.37 0.25
C HIS A 54 -9.75 -22.21 0.65
N LEU A 55 -10.16 -20.96 0.45
CA LEU A 55 -9.43 -19.78 0.91
C LEU A 55 -9.59 -19.54 2.41
N ILE A 56 -10.58 -20.13 3.07
CA ILE A 56 -10.75 -20.01 4.52
C ILE A 56 -9.63 -20.81 5.20
N ILE A 57 -8.74 -20.12 5.89
CA ILE A 57 -7.61 -20.73 6.60
C ILE A 57 -7.88 -20.91 8.09
N ASP A 58 -8.68 -20.03 8.68
CA ASP A 58 -9.27 -20.22 10.01
C ASP A 58 -10.79 -20.08 9.89
N GLY A 59 -11.49 -21.15 10.23
CA GLY A 59 -12.94 -21.26 10.07
C GLY A 59 -13.72 -20.25 10.92
N PRO A 60 -15.02 -20.04 10.60
CA PRO A 60 -15.89 -19.15 11.36
C PRO A 60 -15.88 -19.50 12.85
N THR A 61 -15.40 -18.57 13.66
CA THR A 61 -15.22 -18.74 15.10
C THR A 61 -16.04 -17.70 15.83
N THR A 62 -16.75 -18.11 16.88
CA THR A 62 -17.49 -17.20 17.78
C THR A 62 -16.78 -17.16 19.12
N ILE A 63 -16.44 -15.96 19.57
CA ILE A 63 -15.72 -15.74 20.83
C ILE A 63 -16.55 -14.79 21.69
N THR A 64 -16.82 -15.18 22.94
CA THR A 64 -17.67 -14.43 23.87
C THR A 64 -16.92 -14.17 25.17
N ASP A 65 -17.05 -12.95 25.69
CA ASP A 65 -16.65 -12.57 27.04
C ASP A 65 -17.65 -11.57 27.67
N GLU A 66 -17.25 -10.90 28.75
CA GLU A 66 -18.09 -9.96 29.48
C GLU A 66 -18.52 -8.73 28.65
N ALA A 67 -17.75 -8.36 27.61
CA ALA A 67 -18.03 -7.22 26.74
C ALA A 67 -18.93 -7.58 25.53
N GLY A 68 -19.27 -8.87 25.34
CA GLY A 68 -20.20 -9.36 24.33
C GLY A 68 -19.63 -10.47 23.46
N THR A 69 -20.04 -10.53 22.19
CA THR A 69 -19.63 -11.56 21.23
C THR A 69 -19.00 -10.98 19.97
N ILE A 70 -17.87 -11.54 19.55
CA ILE A 70 -17.26 -11.32 18.22
C ILE A 70 -17.36 -12.62 17.41
N LYS A 71 -17.56 -12.48 16.09
CA LYS A 71 -17.37 -13.57 15.13
C LYS A 71 -16.24 -13.23 14.18
N THR A 72 -15.39 -14.20 13.88
CA THR A 72 -14.26 -14.04 12.96
C THR A 72 -14.18 -15.16 11.95
N VAL A 73 -13.64 -14.88 10.76
CA VAL A 73 -13.19 -15.87 9.78
C VAL A 73 -11.95 -15.31 9.11
N THR A 74 -10.92 -16.13 8.94
CA THR A 74 -9.68 -15.68 8.29
C THR A 74 -9.60 -16.24 6.89
N ILE A 75 -9.48 -15.34 5.93
CA ILE A 75 -9.42 -15.66 4.49
C ILE A 75 -7.99 -15.44 4.03
N ARG A 76 -7.42 -16.42 3.33
CA ARG A 76 -6.15 -16.27 2.62
C ARG A 76 -6.29 -15.18 1.57
N GLY A 77 -5.44 -14.16 1.67
CA GLY A 77 -5.28 -13.14 0.64
C GLY A 77 -4.40 -13.62 -0.50
N MET A 78 -3.88 -12.68 -1.26
CA MET A 78 -2.83 -12.98 -2.24
C MET A 78 -1.49 -13.10 -1.51
N ASN A 79 -0.74 -14.17 -1.82
CA ASN A 79 0.53 -14.51 -1.16
C ASN A 79 0.38 -14.74 0.36
N ASP A 80 1.25 -14.14 1.17
CA ASP A 80 1.27 -14.34 2.62
C ASP A 80 0.38 -13.36 3.39
N THR A 81 -0.21 -12.35 2.74
CA THR A 81 -1.20 -11.47 3.36
C THR A 81 -2.52 -12.23 3.59
N VAL A 82 -3.15 -12.01 4.73
CA VAL A 82 -4.47 -12.58 5.06
C VAL A 82 -5.47 -11.47 5.38
N HIS A 83 -6.75 -11.81 5.37
CA HIS A 83 -7.83 -10.92 5.77
C HIS A 83 -8.69 -11.60 6.83
N THR A 84 -8.56 -11.16 8.07
CA THR A 84 -9.52 -11.51 9.11
C THR A 84 -10.77 -10.65 8.98
N VAL A 85 -11.90 -11.28 8.67
CA VAL A 85 -13.21 -10.62 8.66
C VAL A 85 -13.79 -10.69 10.06
N VAL A 86 -14.20 -9.54 10.61
CA VAL A 86 -14.64 -9.39 12.00
C VAL A 86 -16.06 -8.82 12.04
N ASP A 87 -17.01 -9.59 12.55
CA ASP A 87 -18.31 -9.09 13.01
C ASP A 87 -18.21 -8.79 14.51
N ARG A 88 -18.28 -7.50 14.84
CA ARG A 88 -18.24 -6.97 16.21
C ARG A 88 -19.51 -6.20 16.59
N THR A 89 -20.60 -6.39 15.85
CA THR A 89 -21.87 -5.66 16.07
C THR A 89 -22.44 -5.88 17.47
N GLN A 90 -22.12 -7.01 18.10
CA GLN A 90 -22.54 -7.38 19.46
C GLN A 90 -21.41 -7.30 20.50
N TYR A 91 -20.37 -6.49 20.27
CA TYR A 91 -19.21 -6.38 21.16
C TYR A 91 -18.90 -4.93 21.54
N LYS A 92 -18.67 -4.66 22.82
CA LYS A 92 -18.44 -3.31 23.37
C LYS A 92 -17.00 -3.05 23.86
N GLY A 93 -16.06 -3.94 23.57
CA GLY A 93 -14.63 -3.79 23.90
C GLY A 93 -13.73 -3.72 22.66
N PHE A 94 -12.42 -3.89 22.85
CA PHE A 94 -11.44 -4.02 21.75
C PHE A 94 -11.56 -5.38 21.04
N PHE A 95 -11.17 -6.46 21.71
CA PHE A 95 -11.27 -7.84 21.23
C PHE A 95 -11.19 -8.82 22.43
N PRO A 96 -11.86 -9.99 22.42
CA PRO A 96 -11.78 -10.94 23.52
C PRO A 96 -10.37 -11.42 23.83
N GLY A 97 -10.04 -11.56 25.12
CA GLY A 97 -8.72 -11.98 25.58
C GLY A 97 -7.68 -10.85 25.72
N PHE A 98 -8.00 -9.64 25.25
CA PHE A 98 -7.21 -8.44 25.52
C PHE A 98 -7.67 -7.76 26.80
N LYS A 99 -6.73 -7.07 27.48
CA LYS A 99 -7.00 -6.30 28.70
C LYS A 99 -6.57 -4.86 28.48
N ILE A 100 -7.28 -3.93 29.10
CA ILE A 100 -6.87 -2.53 29.15
C ILE A 100 -5.57 -2.44 29.96
N VAL A 101 -4.59 -1.72 29.43
CA VAL A 101 -3.35 -1.38 30.13
C VAL A 101 -3.51 0.05 30.64
N GLU A 102 -3.62 0.19 31.96
CA GLU A 102 -3.81 1.48 32.64
C GLU A 102 -2.48 2.22 32.88
N GLU A 103 -1.35 1.57 32.62
CA GLU A 103 -0.03 2.19 32.76
C GLU A 103 0.22 3.14 31.58
N GLU A 104 0.16 4.45 31.85
CA GLU A 104 0.75 5.44 30.95
C GLU A 104 2.26 5.22 30.93
N ASP A 105 2.81 4.90 29.76
CA ASP A 105 4.26 4.85 29.57
C ASP A 105 4.85 6.20 30.00
N ALA A 106 5.85 6.23 30.88
CA ALA A 106 6.43 7.47 31.39
C ALA A 106 6.96 8.38 30.27
N ALA A 107 7.29 7.81 29.10
CA ALA A 107 7.67 8.54 27.88
C ALA A 107 6.47 9.17 27.13
N SER A 108 5.25 8.67 27.33
CA SER A 108 4.03 9.15 26.67
C SER A 108 3.52 10.47 27.27
N GLY A 109 3.71 10.68 28.58
CA GLY A 109 3.23 11.88 29.30
C GLY A 109 3.88 13.20 28.85
N SER A 110 5.06 13.15 28.22
CA SER A 110 5.76 14.33 27.66
C SER A 110 5.65 14.48 26.14
N SER A 111 5.13 13.47 25.44
CA SER A 111 5.09 13.46 23.98
C SER A 111 3.84 14.19 23.47
N PRO A 112 3.93 15.00 22.40
CA PRO A 112 2.75 15.65 21.84
C PRO A 112 1.70 14.61 21.40
N LYS A 113 0.45 14.80 21.81
CA LYS A 113 -0.65 13.95 21.34
C LYS A 113 -0.92 14.22 19.86
N VAL A 114 -0.85 13.17 19.06
CA VAL A 114 -1.21 13.17 17.63
C VAL A 114 -2.58 12.52 17.48
N ASP A 115 -3.56 13.29 17.03
CA ASP A 115 -4.90 12.78 16.77
C ASP A 115 -4.96 12.17 15.36
N MET A 116 -5.18 10.86 15.29
CA MET A 116 -5.36 10.10 14.07
C MET A 116 -6.82 9.68 13.94
N ALA A 117 -7.45 9.92 12.80
CA ALA A 117 -8.89 9.70 12.63
C ALA A 117 -9.22 8.25 12.26
N ALA A 118 -8.58 7.73 11.21
CA ALA A 118 -8.84 6.38 10.69
C ALA A 118 -7.72 5.94 9.72
N ILE A 119 -7.66 4.64 9.43
CA ILE A 119 -6.97 4.17 8.23
C ILE A 119 -7.77 4.64 7.00
N ASP A 120 -7.10 5.29 6.05
CA ASP A 120 -7.70 5.77 4.80
C ASP A 120 -7.67 4.70 3.71
N HIS A 121 -6.53 4.03 3.55
CA HIS A 121 -6.32 2.94 2.60
C HIS A 121 -5.04 2.15 2.92
N CYS A 122 -4.93 0.94 2.39
CA CYS A 122 -3.73 0.09 2.49
C CYS A 122 -3.28 -0.31 1.08
N VAL A 123 -2.01 -0.07 0.75
CA VAL A 123 -1.49 -0.30 -0.60
C VAL A 123 -0.72 -1.60 -0.67
N GLN A 124 -1.10 -2.44 -1.63
CA GLN A 124 -0.51 -3.75 -1.87
C GLN A 124 0.34 -3.71 -3.13
N ASN A 125 1.60 -4.11 -3.01
CA ASN A 125 2.50 -4.28 -4.15
C ASN A 125 2.50 -5.74 -4.57
N GLU A 126 2.34 -5.95 -5.87
CA GLU A 126 2.34 -7.25 -6.53
C GLU A 126 3.55 -7.39 -7.48
N ASP A 127 3.93 -8.64 -7.77
CA ASP A 127 4.94 -8.93 -8.80
C ASP A 127 4.33 -8.72 -10.20
N TRP A 128 5.18 -8.72 -11.23
CA TRP A 128 4.82 -8.53 -12.63
C TRP A 128 3.57 -9.35 -13.06
N ASN A 129 2.60 -8.65 -13.65
CA ASN A 129 1.35 -9.21 -14.19
C ASN A 129 0.50 -9.96 -13.16
N GLN A 130 0.59 -9.58 -11.88
CA GLN A 130 -0.25 -10.11 -10.82
C GLN A 130 -1.31 -9.11 -10.35
N MET A 131 -1.19 -7.81 -10.66
CA MET A 131 -2.15 -6.77 -10.20
C MET A 131 -3.59 -7.12 -10.56
N LEU A 132 -3.86 -7.47 -11.82
CA LEU A 132 -5.22 -7.77 -12.26
C LEU A 132 -5.79 -9.04 -11.62
N LYS A 133 -4.94 -10.04 -11.31
CA LYS A 133 -5.40 -11.24 -10.58
C LYS A 133 -5.78 -10.89 -9.15
N THR A 134 -5.00 -10.03 -8.49
CA THR A 134 -5.32 -9.53 -7.15
C THR A 134 -6.59 -8.67 -7.16
N CYS A 135 -6.80 -7.86 -8.20
CA CYS A 135 -8.04 -7.12 -8.39
C CYS A 135 -9.26 -8.05 -8.53
N GLU A 136 -9.14 -9.09 -9.36
CA GLU A 136 -10.20 -10.10 -9.53
C GLU A 136 -10.44 -10.87 -8.22
N PHE A 137 -9.39 -11.16 -7.44
CA PHE A 137 -9.53 -11.75 -6.11
C PHE A 137 -10.41 -10.88 -5.19
N TYR A 138 -10.17 -9.58 -5.09
CA TYR A 138 -10.98 -8.69 -4.26
C TYR A 138 -12.43 -8.59 -4.76
N LYS A 139 -12.60 -8.50 -6.08
CA LYS A 139 -13.92 -8.45 -6.72
C LYS A 139 -14.75 -9.70 -6.44
N GLU A 140 -14.18 -10.88 -6.69
CA GLU A 140 -14.89 -12.15 -6.59
C GLU A 140 -15.16 -12.57 -5.14
N ASN A 141 -14.23 -12.30 -4.22
CA ASN A 141 -14.30 -12.80 -2.84
C ASN A 141 -14.89 -11.80 -1.84
N PHE A 142 -14.71 -10.50 -2.06
CA PHE A 142 -15.14 -9.44 -1.13
C PHE A 142 -16.18 -8.48 -1.72
N ASN A 143 -16.63 -8.71 -2.96
CA ASN A 143 -17.57 -7.82 -3.66
C ASN A 143 -17.01 -6.41 -3.88
N PHE A 144 -15.69 -6.27 -4.01
CA PHE A 144 -15.08 -4.98 -4.28
C PHE A 144 -15.27 -4.60 -5.75
N HIS A 145 -15.23 -3.31 -6.04
CA HIS A 145 -15.25 -2.78 -7.40
C HIS A 145 -13.99 -1.97 -7.68
N VAL A 146 -13.66 -1.79 -8.96
CA VAL A 146 -12.59 -0.88 -9.37
C VAL A 146 -13.08 0.54 -9.15
N PHE A 147 -12.44 1.24 -8.22
CA PHE A 147 -12.75 2.64 -7.90
C PHE A 147 -11.96 3.60 -8.80
N TRP A 148 -10.70 3.28 -9.07
CA TRP A 148 -9.80 4.11 -9.86
C TRP A 148 -8.65 3.27 -10.41
N SER A 149 -8.09 3.65 -11.55
CA SER A 149 -6.95 2.97 -12.15
C SER A 149 -6.05 3.95 -12.90
N VAL A 150 -4.77 3.63 -12.96
CA VAL A 150 -3.73 4.36 -13.68
C VAL A 150 -2.71 3.39 -14.26
N ASP A 151 -2.21 3.77 -15.42
CA ASP A 151 -1.24 3.00 -16.19
C ASP A 151 0.14 3.68 -16.20
N GLU A 152 1.09 3.05 -16.91
CA GLU A 152 2.45 3.52 -17.07
C GLU A 152 2.56 4.85 -17.84
N ASN A 153 1.53 5.23 -18.59
CA ASN A 153 1.49 6.51 -19.30
C ASN A 153 1.07 7.65 -18.37
N GLN A 154 0.54 7.33 -17.19
CA GLN A 154 0.09 8.31 -16.19
C GLN A 154 1.03 8.40 -14.99
N ILE A 155 1.65 7.28 -14.57
CA ILE A 155 2.60 7.25 -13.45
C ILE A 155 3.97 6.73 -13.91
N TYR A 156 4.83 7.68 -14.28
CA TYR A 156 6.22 7.43 -14.66
C TYR A 156 7.13 8.60 -14.28
N THR A 157 8.39 8.31 -14.01
CA THR A 157 9.51 9.27 -14.08
C THR A 157 10.20 9.15 -15.45
N GLN A 158 11.27 9.92 -15.64
CA GLN A 158 12.22 9.67 -16.71
C GLN A 158 12.77 8.23 -16.70
N TYR A 159 12.83 7.56 -15.54
CA TYR A 159 13.57 6.32 -15.39
C TYR A 159 12.70 5.09 -15.13
N SER A 160 11.60 5.19 -14.39
CA SER A 160 10.79 4.03 -14.01
C SER A 160 9.29 4.33 -14.04
N ALA A 161 8.45 3.30 -13.95
CA ALA A 161 6.98 3.41 -13.99
C ALA A 161 6.31 2.34 -13.13
N LEU A 162 4.99 2.48 -12.92
CA LEU A 162 4.15 1.47 -12.29
C LEU A 162 2.72 1.50 -12.86
N LYS A 163 1.98 0.42 -12.62
CA LYS A 163 0.53 0.35 -12.79
C LYS A 163 -0.14 0.28 -11.43
N SER A 164 -1.31 0.90 -11.29
CA SER A 164 -2.07 0.84 -10.04
C SER A 164 -3.57 0.78 -10.32
N THR A 165 -4.25 -0.16 -9.67
CA THR A 165 -5.72 -0.24 -9.65
C THR A 165 -6.21 -0.26 -8.22
N VAL A 166 -7.14 0.64 -7.89
CA VAL A 166 -7.74 0.75 -6.56
C VAL A 166 -9.01 -0.08 -6.50
N MET A 167 -8.98 -1.11 -5.66
CA MET A 167 -10.16 -1.88 -5.30
C MET A 167 -10.84 -1.26 -4.09
N SER A 168 -12.17 -1.20 -4.11
CA SER A 168 -12.95 -0.54 -3.07
C SER A 168 -14.16 -1.36 -2.66
N SER A 169 -14.50 -1.35 -1.37
CA SER A 169 -15.77 -1.92 -0.90
C SER A 169 -16.96 -1.20 -1.53
N GLU A 170 -18.13 -1.82 -1.55
CA GLU A 170 -19.35 -1.26 -2.16
C GLU A 170 -19.72 0.13 -1.63
N ASN A 171 -19.53 0.36 -0.33
CA ASN A 171 -19.74 1.66 0.33
C ASN A 171 -18.52 2.61 0.28
N GLU A 172 -17.46 2.20 -0.43
CA GLU A 172 -16.19 2.91 -0.59
C GLU A 172 -15.45 3.25 0.72
N ASN A 173 -15.79 2.62 1.84
CA ASN A 173 -15.11 2.85 3.11
C ASN A 173 -13.76 2.13 3.20
N ILE A 174 -13.61 1.00 2.52
CA ILE A 174 -12.35 0.25 2.43
C ILE A 174 -11.79 0.46 1.04
N LYS A 175 -10.52 0.87 0.96
CA LYS A 175 -9.81 1.03 -0.31
C LYS A 175 -8.45 0.35 -0.26
N MET A 176 -8.17 -0.46 -1.27
CA MET A 176 -6.95 -1.24 -1.44
C MET A 176 -6.35 -0.94 -2.83
N PRO A 177 -5.48 0.07 -2.96
CA PRO A 177 -4.64 0.22 -4.14
C PRO A 177 -3.75 -1.00 -4.33
N VAL A 178 -3.76 -1.57 -5.53
CA VAL A 178 -2.95 -2.72 -5.93
C VAL A 178 -2.01 -2.25 -7.03
N ASN A 179 -0.71 -2.31 -6.77
CA ASN A 179 0.33 -1.87 -7.69
C ASN A 179 1.07 -3.06 -8.29
N GLU A 180 1.57 -2.91 -9.52
CA GLU A 180 2.61 -3.77 -10.08
C GLU A 180 3.68 -2.94 -10.79
N PRO A 181 4.90 -3.49 -10.99
CA PRO A 181 5.92 -2.84 -11.80
C PRO A 181 5.44 -2.58 -13.24
N ALA A 182 6.00 -1.56 -13.86
CA ALA A 182 5.87 -1.32 -15.29
C ALA A 182 7.24 -1.15 -15.96
N ILE A 183 7.27 -1.26 -17.28
CA ILE A 183 8.49 -1.19 -18.07
C ILE A 183 9.08 0.22 -17.97
N GLY A 184 10.38 0.31 -17.69
CA GLY A 184 11.11 1.57 -17.60
C GLY A 184 12.60 1.42 -17.91
N LEU A 185 13.31 2.54 -18.01
CA LEU A 185 14.77 2.54 -18.21
C LEU A 185 15.51 1.90 -17.01
N LYS A 186 14.98 2.09 -15.81
CA LYS A 186 15.52 1.59 -14.54
C LYS A 186 14.44 0.83 -13.76
N LYS A 187 14.90 0.04 -12.80
CA LYS A 187 14.07 -0.78 -11.91
C LYS A 187 13.03 0.07 -11.18
N SER A 188 11.76 -0.36 -11.24
CA SER A 188 10.66 0.28 -10.50
C SER A 188 10.84 0.11 -8.99
N GLN A 189 10.41 1.10 -8.21
CA GLN A 189 10.35 0.98 -6.74
C GLN A 189 9.49 -0.21 -6.28
N ILE A 190 8.53 -0.64 -7.10
CA ILE A 190 7.70 -1.81 -6.80
C ILE A 190 8.56 -3.07 -6.85
N GLU A 191 9.50 -3.17 -7.79
CA GLU A 191 10.47 -4.27 -7.86
C GLU A 191 11.43 -4.24 -6.67
N GLU A 192 11.93 -3.06 -6.26
CA GLU A 192 12.73 -2.92 -5.03
C GLU A 192 11.95 -3.46 -3.82
N PHE A 193 10.67 -3.07 -3.67
CA PHE A 193 9.82 -3.60 -2.61
C PHE A 193 9.77 -5.14 -2.66
N ILE A 194 9.46 -5.74 -3.81
CA ILE A 194 9.30 -7.19 -3.95
C ILE A 194 10.61 -7.93 -3.63
N GLU A 195 11.76 -7.39 -4.04
CA GLU A 195 13.08 -7.97 -3.75
C GLU A 195 13.38 -7.99 -2.24
N PHE A 196 13.15 -6.87 -1.55
CA PHE A 196 13.47 -6.75 -0.12
C PHE A 196 12.40 -7.35 0.78
N ASN A 197 11.13 -7.27 0.40
CA ASN A 197 10.04 -7.97 1.06
C ASN A 197 10.05 -9.48 0.75
N ASN A 198 10.82 -9.93 -0.24
CA ASN A 198 10.87 -11.31 -0.71
C ASN A 198 9.50 -11.85 -1.13
N GLY A 199 8.76 -11.02 -1.87
CA GLY A 199 7.42 -11.32 -2.41
C GLY A 199 6.43 -10.16 -2.26
N PRO A 200 5.19 -10.31 -2.77
CA PRO A 200 4.13 -9.32 -2.62
C PRO A 200 3.72 -9.07 -1.17
N GLY A 201 3.15 -7.89 -0.90
CA GLY A 201 2.75 -7.48 0.44
C GLY A 201 2.24 -6.06 0.52
N ILE A 202 1.88 -5.62 1.73
CA ILE A 202 1.47 -4.24 1.99
C ILE A 202 2.71 -3.33 2.03
N GLN A 203 2.76 -2.36 1.14
CA GLN A 203 3.83 -1.36 1.08
C GLN A 203 3.59 -0.23 2.06
N HIS A 204 2.35 0.28 2.13
CA HIS A 204 2.05 1.35 3.06
C HIS A 204 0.61 1.34 3.54
N ILE A 205 0.43 1.98 4.70
CA ILE A 205 -0.88 2.28 5.27
C ILE A 205 -1.01 3.79 5.36
N ALA A 206 -2.07 4.32 4.77
CA ALA A 206 -2.41 5.73 4.88
C ALA A 206 -3.31 5.97 6.09
N ILE A 207 -2.95 6.98 6.87
CA ILE A 207 -3.65 7.38 8.10
C ILE A 207 -4.25 8.75 7.86
N ARG A 208 -5.59 8.81 7.95
CA ARG A 208 -6.36 10.05 7.80
C ARG A 208 -6.24 10.90 9.05
N VAL A 209 -6.00 12.19 8.86
CA VAL A 209 -5.97 13.21 9.91
C VAL A 209 -6.75 14.45 9.50
N ASP A 210 -7.24 15.19 10.49
CA ASP A 210 -8.02 16.42 10.25
C ASP A 210 -7.13 17.67 10.12
N ASN A 211 -5.89 17.62 10.63
CA ASN A 211 -4.92 18.70 10.56
C ASN A 211 -3.50 18.17 10.32
N ILE A 212 -3.16 17.93 9.06
CA ILE A 212 -1.86 17.41 8.64
C ILE A 212 -0.71 18.35 9.03
N ILE A 213 -0.92 19.66 9.06
CA ILE A 213 0.13 20.64 9.41
C ILE A 213 0.58 20.45 10.85
N ASP A 214 -0.37 20.28 11.78
CA ASP A 214 -0.09 20.03 13.19
C ASP A 214 0.45 18.61 13.41
N THR A 215 -0.19 17.61 12.80
CA THR A 215 0.24 16.21 12.87
C THR A 215 1.70 16.03 12.44
N ILE A 216 2.09 16.54 11.25
CA ILE A 216 3.46 16.36 10.75
C ILE A 216 4.48 17.06 11.64
N LYS A 217 4.15 18.23 12.22
CA LYS A 217 5.05 18.91 13.17
C LYS A 217 5.29 18.04 14.40
N LYS A 218 4.23 17.58 15.04
CA LYS A 218 4.29 16.73 16.23
C LYS A 218 5.01 15.41 15.96
N MET A 219 4.72 14.77 14.84
CA MET A 219 5.40 13.53 14.44
C MET A 219 6.90 13.76 14.23
N ARG A 220 7.32 14.88 13.62
CA ARG A 220 8.74 15.25 13.51
C ARG A 220 9.38 15.54 14.86
N GLU A 221 8.67 16.20 15.78
CA GLU A 221 9.14 16.42 17.16
C GLU A 221 9.37 15.08 17.90
N MET A 222 8.56 14.07 17.59
CA MET A 222 8.72 12.70 18.08
C MET A 222 9.77 11.87 17.33
N GLY A 223 10.48 12.47 16.36
CA GLY A 223 11.55 11.82 15.61
C GLY A 223 11.12 11.04 14.36
N VAL A 224 9.85 11.11 13.96
CA VAL A 224 9.40 10.49 12.70
C VAL A 224 10.06 11.18 11.51
N GLN A 225 10.67 10.37 10.65
CA GLN A 225 11.31 10.83 9.42
C GLN A 225 10.36 10.74 8.24
N PHE A 226 10.32 11.81 7.44
CA PHE A 226 9.51 11.91 6.22
C PHE A 226 10.40 12.02 4.99
N ILE A 227 9.83 11.71 3.83
CA ILE A 227 10.51 11.92 2.55
C ILE A 227 10.83 13.39 2.32
N ASP A 228 11.89 13.65 1.56
CA ASP A 228 12.38 15.00 1.27
C ASP A 228 11.82 15.48 -0.09
N VAL A 229 10.79 16.33 -0.06
CA VAL A 229 10.16 16.88 -1.28
C VAL A 229 10.96 18.10 -1.80
N PRO A 230 11.37 18.12 -3.07
CA PRO A 230 12.22 19.18 -3.63
C PRO A 230 11.48 20.52 -3.77
N ASP A 231 12.22 21.62 -3.66
CA ASP A 231 11.68 22.98 -3.79
C ASP A 231 11.00 23.25 -5.14
N GLU A 232 11.48 22.59 -6.21
CA GLU A 232 10.92 22.66 -7.56
C GLU A 232 9.47 22.19 -7.63
N TYR A 233 9.08 21.19 -6.82
CA TYR A 233 7.70 20.74 -6.73
C TYR A 233 6.75 21.90 -6.37
N TYR A 234 7.15 22.74 -5.41
CA TYR A 234 6.33 23.87 -4.95
C TYR A 234 6.26 25.00 -5.97
N VAL A 235 7.32 25.21 -6.74
CA VAL A 235 7.30 26.16 -7.88
C VAL A 235 6.27 25.71 -8.91
N ASN A 236 6.28 24.42 -9.25
CA ASN A 236 5.32 23.84 -10.19
C ASN A 236 3.89 23.84 -9.63
N LEU A 237 3.71 23.56 -8.33
CA LEU A 237 2.41 23.63 -7.66
C LEU A 237 1.84 25.05 -7.71
N GLU A 238 2.65 26.07 -7.43
CA GLU A 238 2.21 27.47 -7.51
C GLU A 238 1.76 27.87 -8.93
N GLN A 239 2.42 27.35 -9.96
CA GLN A 239 2.00 27.56 -11.35
C GLN A 239 0.67 26.86 -11.64
N LYS A 240 0.52 25.59 -11.23
CA LYS A 240 -0.74 24.83 -11.39
C LYS A 240 -1.92 25.50 -10.70
N LEU A 241 -1.73 25.99 -9.47
CA LEU A 241 -2.78 26.73 -8.74
C LEU A 241 -3.19 28.03 -9.44
N LYS A 242 -2.28 28.68 -10.17
CA LYS A 242 -2.62 29.88 -10.97
C LYS A 242 -3.36 29.55 -12.25
N SER A 243 -3.10 28.39 -12.86
CA SER A 243 -3.63 28.01 -14.17
C SER A 243 -4.90 27.15 -14.11
N SER A 244 -5.17 26.49 -12.99
CA SER A 244 -6.22 25.48 -12.87
C SER A 244 -7.35 25.93 -11.95
N LYS A 245 -8.56 25.44 -12.20
CA LYS A 245 -9.67 25.61 -11.26
C LYS A 245 -9.47 24.71 -10.05
N HIS A 246 -9.61 25.27 -8.87
CA HIS A 246 -9.51 24.54 -7.61
C HIS A 246 -10.28 25.29 -6.52
N PRO A 247 -10.76 24.60 -5.48
CA PRO A 247 -11.26 25.27 -4.28
C PRO A 247 -10.13 25.98 -3.55
N LYS A 248 -10.46 26.97 -2.73
CA LYS A 248 -9.46 27.62 -1.88
C LYS A 248 -8.83 26.61 -0.90
N ILE A 249 -7.53 26.37 -1.04
CA ILE A 249 -6.74 25.61 -0.08
C ILE A 249 -6.68 26.41 1.23
N LYS A 250 -7.00 25.76 2.35
CA LYS A 250 -7.11 26.41 3.67
C LYS A 250 -5.73 26.66 4.26
N GLU A 251 -4.80 25.73 4.03
CA GLU A 251 -3.43 25.75 4.51
C GLU A 251 -2.58 26.73 3.69
N THR A 252 -1.67 27.44 4.35
CA THR A 252 -0.75 28.34 3.66
C THR A 252 0.29 27.54 2.87
N LEU A 253 0.57 27.91 1.61
CA LEU A 253 1.63 27.28 0.81
C LEU A 253 3.00 27.33 1.49
N LYS A 254 3.28 28.39 2.26
CA LYS A 254 4.51 28.49 3.07
C LYS A 254 4.65 27.33 4.07
N SER A 255 3.56 26.98 4.76
CA SER A 255 3.57 25.87 5.73
C SER A 255 3.62 24.51 5.05
N VAL A 256 2.87 24.35 3.95
CA VAL A 256 2.90 23.15 3.10
C VAL A 256 4.32 22.89 2.61
N LYS A 257 4.98 23.89 2.01
CA LYS A 257 6.38 23.83 1.57
C LYS A 257 7.34 23.52 2.71
N LYS A 258 7.25 24.24 3.83
CA LYS A 258 8.13 24.04 4.99
C LYS A 258 8.09 22.60 5.51
N LEU A 259 6.94 21.95 5.44
CA LEU A 259 6.73 20.60 5.96
C LEU A 259 6.89 19.50 4.91
N GLY A 260 7.17 19.84 3.65
CA GLY A 260 7.32 18.84 2.60
C GLY A 260 5.98 18.21 2.16
N ILE A 261 4.84 18.84 2.46
CA ILE A 261 3.52 18.26 2.15
C ILE A 261 3.23 18.36 0.65
N LEU A 262 2.72 17.27 0.07
CA LEU A 262 2.25 17.18 -1.30
C LEU A 262 0.76 17.57 -1.37
N VAL A 263 0.36 18.22 -2.46
CA VAL A 263 -0.99 18.72 -2.71
C VAL A 263 -1.48 18.28 -4.08
N ASP A 264 -2.62 17.60 -4.11
CA ASP A 264 -3.38 17.38 -5.34
C ASP A 264 -4.80 17.92 -5.17
N PHE A 265 -5.43 18.28 -6.28
CA PHE A 265 -6.73 18.94 -6.26
C PHE A 265 -7.50 18.74 -7.56
N ASP A 266 -8.83 18.84 -7.44
CA ASP A 266 -9.76 18.96 -8.55
C ASP A 266 -10.63 20.21 -8.36
N GLU A 267 -11.68 20.37 -9.17
CA GLU A 267 -12.58 21.52 -9.04
C GLU A 267 -13.40 21.52 -7.74
N LYS A 268 -13.58 20.36 -7.10
CA LYS A 268 -14.46 20.16 -5.94
C LYS A 268 -13.71 20.17 -4.61
N GLY A 269 -12.46 19.72 -4.60
CA GLY A 269 -11.72 19.42 -3.40
C GLY A 269 -10.21 19.39 -3.61
N TYR A 270 -9.49 19.16 -2.52
CA TYR A 270 -8.05 18.91 -2.53
C TYR A 270 -7.68 17.89 -1.46
N LEU A 271 -6.51 17.29 -1.63
CA LEU A 271 -5.93 16.34 -0.70
C LEU A 271 -4.48 16.75 -0.41
N LEU A 272 -4.09 16.50 0.84
CA LEU A 272 -2.75 16.75 1.33
C LEU A 272 -2.15 15.42 1.78
N GLN A 273 -0.93 15.12 1.36
CA GLN A 273 -0.26 13.85 1.65
C GLN A 273 1.20 14.08 2.04
N LEU A 274 1.70 13.24 2.94
CA LEU A 274 3.13 13.11 3.17
C LEU A 274 3.48 11.71 3.65
N PHE A 275 4.57 11.17 3.11
CA PHE A 275 5.01 9.80 3.37
C PHE A 275 6.19 9.79 4.34
N THR A 276 6.19 8.85 5.27
CA THR A 276 7.37 8.57 6.08
C THR A 276 8.46 7.97 5.21
N LYS A 277 9.71 8.03 5.68
CA LYS A 277 10.73 7.09 5.18
C LYS A 277 10.31 5.66 5.57
N PRO A 278 10.86 4.60 4.92
CA PRO A 278 10.68 3.23 5.39
C PRO A 278 10.99 3.14 6.89
N ILE A 279 10.10 2.51 7.66
CA ILE A 279 10.23 2.43 9.12
C ILE A 279 11.06 1.24 9.59
N PHE A 280 11.31 0.30 8.68
CA PHE A 280 12.15 -0.87 8.90
C PHE A 280 13.47 -0.72 8.14
N GLU A 281 14.45 -1.56 8.46
CA GLU A 281 15.75 -1.56 7.77
C GLU A 281 15.61 -1.89 6.27
N ARG A 282 14.65 -2.77 5.94
CA ARG A 282 14.31 -3.09 4.55
C ARG A 282 13.45 -1.97 3.97
N PRO A 283 13.66 -1.55 2.70
CA PRO A 283 12.84 -0.55 2.03
C PRO A 283 11.48 -1.14 1.60
N SER A 284 10.75 -1.74 2.53
CA SER A 284 9.46 -2.39 2.31
C SER A 284 8.31 -1.49 2.77
N PHE A 285 8.19 -1.25 4.07
CA PHE A 285 7.00 -0.64 4.66
C PHE A 285 7.21 0.81 5.12
N PHE A 286 6.24 1.67 4.81
CA PHE A 286 6.16 3.04 5.32
C PHE A 286 4.71 3.46 5.61
N PHE A 287 4.52 4.62 6.25
CA PHE A 287 3.21 5.21 6.47
C PHE A 287 2.99 6.41 5.57
N GLU A 288 1.72 6.65 5.22
CA GLU A 288 1.27 7.90 4.62
C GLU A 288 0.39 8.64 5.64
N ILE A 289 0.56 9.96 5.75
CA ILE A 289 -0.37 10.82 6.46
C ILE A 289 -1.16 11.61 5.44
N ILE A 290 -2.48 11.48 5.49
CA ILE A 290 -3.39 12.07 4.50
C ILE A 290 -4.46 12.94 5.15
N GLN A 291 -4.74 14.09 4.57
CA GLN A 291 -5.89 14.92 4.90
C GLN A 291 -6.70 15.18 3.63
N ARG A 292 -8.01 14.88 3.70
CA ARG A 292 -8.95 15.06 2.58
C ARG A 292 -9.84 16.26 2.84
N ASN A 293 -9.90 17.18 1.89
CA ASN A 293 -10.85 18.29 1.88
C ASN A 293 -11.77 18.14 0.67
N ASN A 294 -12.91 17.46 0.85
CA ASN A 294 -13.91 17.19 -0.20
C ASN A 294 -13.33 16.49 -1.45
N HIS A 295 -12.34 15.61 -1.26
CA HIS A 295 -11.67 14.89 -2.34
C HIS A 295 -11.50 13.41 -2.00
N ASN A 296 -12.13 12.55 -2.80
CA ASN A 296 -12.15 11.09 -2.59
C ASN A 296 -11.17 10.31 -3.47
N GLY A 297 -10.55 10.94 -4.47
CA GLY A 297 -9.52 10.32 -5.31
C GLY A 297 -8.17 10.15 -4.62
N PHE A 298 -7.18 9.59 -5.32
CA PHE A 298 -5.87 9.23 -4.74
C PHE A 298 -4.73 10.17 -5.12
N GLY A 299 -5.03 11.19 -5.92
CA GLY A 299 -4.07 12.23 -6.26
C GLY A 299 -3.03 11.78 -7.28
N ALA A 300 -3.45 11.51 -8.52
CA ALA A 300 -2.55 11.13 -9.62
C ALA A 300 -1.35 12.09 -9.76
N GLY A 301 -1.58 13.39 -9.54
CA GLY A 301 -0.54 14.41 -9.59
C GLY A 301 0.46 14.30 -8.43
N ASN A 302 -0.01 13.87 -7.25
CA ASN A 302 0.85 13.56 -6.10
C ASN A 302 1.65 12.27 -6.31
N PHE A 303 1.09 11.25 -6.97
CA PHE A 303 1.82 10.02 -7.24
C PHE A 303 3.10 10.27 -8.03
N LYS A 304 3.07 11.13 -9.05
CA LYS A 304 4.29 11.46 -9.80
C LYS A 304 5.35 12.14 -8.91
N GLY A 305 4.94 13.13 -8.12
CA GLY A 305 5.86 13.83 -7.21
C GLY A 305 6.43 12.92 -6.12
N LEU A 306 5.60 12.01 -5.59
CA LEU A 306 6.03 10.96 -4.67
C LEU A 306 7.05 10.03 -5.34
N PHE A 307 6.75 9.59 -6.55
CA PHE A 307 7.55 8.64 -7.31
C PHE A 307 8.96 9.19 -7.59
N GLU A 308 9.06 10.45 -8.01
CA GLU A 308 10.35 11.14 -8.19
C GLU A 308 11.16 11.24 -6.88
N VAL A 309 10.50 11.38 -5.74
CA VAL A 309 11.18 11.44 -4.44
C VAL A 309 11.63 10.06 -3.97
N LEU A 310 10.77 9.05 -4.08
CA LEU A 310 11.10 7.66 -3.72
C LEU A 310 12.19 7.10 -4.63
N GLU A 311 12.18 7.43 -5.92
CA GLU A 311 13.23 7.06 -6.88
C GLU A 311 14.59 7.67 -6.50
N LYS A 312 14.63 8.94 -6.07
CA LYS A 312 15.87 9.55 -5.54
C LYS A 312 16.36 8.84 -4.28
N ASP A 313 15.45 8.44 -3.39
CA ASP A 313 15.83 7.69 -2.20
C ASP A 313 16.28 6.25 -2.54
N GLN A 314 15.70 5.62 -3.57
CA GLN A 314 16.15 4.34 -4.14
C GLN A 314 17.56 4.47 -4.75
N GLU A 315 17.84 5.56 -5.44
CA GLU A 315 19.16 5.88 -5.97
C GLU A 315 20.19 6.05 -4.84
N LYS A 316 19.85 6.75 -3.75
CA LYS A 316 20.72 6.87 -2.57
C LYS A 316 21.02 5.52 -1.91
N ARG A 317 20.10 4.56 -1.99
CA ARG A 317 20.31 3.17 -1.54
C ARG A 317 21.14 2.33 -2.52
N GLY A 318 21.38 2.82 -3.74
CA GLY A 318 22.09 2.10 -4.80
C GLY A 318 21.24 1.08 -5.55
N ASN A 319 19.91 1.12 -5.39
CA ASN A 319 18.98 0.12 -5.94
C ASN A 319 18.27 0.59 -7.23
N LEU A 320 18.52 1.82 -7.68
CA LEU A 320 17.98 2.35 -8.94
C LEU A 320 18.89 1.93 -10.11
N THR A 321 18.90 0.63 -10.38
CA THR A 321 19.74 0.00 -11.41
C THR A 321 19.00 -0.10 -12.75
N ALA A 322 19.71 -0.42 -13.83
CA ALA A 322 19.07 -0.83 -15.08
C ALA A 322 18.08 -1.98 -14.80
N GLN A 323 16.90 -1.90 -15.42
CA GLN A 323 15.91 -2.97 -15.33
C GLN A 323 16.39 -4.19 -16.13
N ASP A 324 16.23 -5.40 -15.60
CA ASP A 324 16.65 -6.61 -16.31
C ASP A 324 15.76 -6.83 -17.55
N VAL A 325 16.37 -7.24 -18.66
CA VAL A 325 15.64 -7.55 -19.91
C VAL A 325 14.59 -8.65 -19.68
N ARG A 326 14.83 -9.57 -18.75
CA ARG A 326 13.88 -10.63 -18.37
C ARG A 326 12.66 -10.07 -17.64
N ASP A 327 12.82 -9.00 -16.87
CA ASP A 327 11.70 -8.33 -16.20
C ASP A 327 10.87 -7.56 -17.22
N ARG A 328 11.53 -6.88 -18.18
CA ARG A 328 10.86 -6.19 -19.30
C ARG A 328 10.04 -7.10 -20.21
N THR A 329 10.40 -8.38 -20.28
CA THR A 329 9.71 -9.39 -21.11
C THR A 329 8.72 -10.24 -20.32
N ARG A 330 8.63 -10.04 -19.00
CA ARG A 330 7.75 -10.80 -18.11
C ARG A 330 6.31 -10.40 -18.39
N GLY A 331 5.53 -11.33 -18.96
CA GLY A 331 4.12 -11.12 -19.32
C GLY A 331 3.86 -10.61 -20.73
N LEU A 332 4.91 -10.30 -21.51
CA LEU A 332 4.77 -10.19 -22.96
C LEU A 332 4.62 -11.61 -23.51
N SER A 333 3.51 -11.89 -24.20
CA SER A 333 3.35 -13.16 -24.92
C SER A 333 4.57 -13.37 -25.83
N PRO A 334 5.19 -14.56 -25.89
CA PRO A 334 6.27 -14.78 -26.82
C PRO A 334 5.71 -14.59 -28.23
N GLU A 335 6.21 -13.59 -28.97
CA GLU A 335 5.98 -13.54 -30.40
C GLU A 335 6.40 -14.88 -31.02
N PRO A 336 5.64 -15.41 -31.99
CA PRO A 336 6.03 -16.63 -32.67
C PRO A 336 7.39 -16.41 -33.34
N LYS A 337 8.42 -17.05 -32.77
CA LYS A 337 9.81 -16.98 -33.25
C LYS A 337 9.87 -17.29 -34.74
N THR A 338 10.02 -16.27 -35.57
CA THR A 338 10.57 -16.44 -36.91
C THR A 338 12.08 -16.61 -36.76
N THR A 339 12.56 -17.77 -37.20
CA THR A 339 13.97 -18.12 -37.22
C THR A 339 14.73 -17.19 -38.18
N ASN A 340 15.63 -16.35 -37.68
CA ASN A 340 17.05 -16.36 -38.05
C ASN A 340 17.84 -15.16 -37.51
N ALA A 341 19.06 -15.48 -37.09
CA ALA A 341 20.27 -14.64 -37.01
C ALA A 341 20.37 -13.57 -35.90
N LYS A 342 21.56 -13.60 -35.27
CA LYS A 342 22.12 -12.68 -34.28
C LYS A 342 21.70 -11.21 -34.48
N SER A 343 21.29 -10.55 -33.41
CA SER A 343 21.69 -9.15 -33.14
C SER A 343 21.38 -8.76 -31.70
N GLU A 344 22.24 -7.91 -31.16
CA GLU A 344 22.04 -7.14 -29.94
C GLU A 344 20.76 -6.32 -30.11
N VAL A 345 19.83 -6.41 -29.15
CA VAL A 345 18.63 -5.56 -29.15
C VAL A 345 19.09 -4.16 -28.74
N ALA A 346 19.05 -3.22 -29.69
CA ALA A 346 19.36 -1.82 -29.43
C ALA A 346 18.15 -1.12 -28.79
N ASP A 347 18.39 -0.09 -27.99
CA ASP A 347 17.36 0.68 -27.25
C ASP A 347 16.25 1.29 -28.13
N GLU A 348 16.42 1.32 -29.46
CA GLU A 348 15.42 1.81 -30.42
C GLU A 348 14.28 0.80 -30.69
N ASP A 349 14.50 -0.51 -30.52
CA ASP A 349 13.50 -1.55 -30.83
C ASP A 349 12.35 -1.62 -29.81
N ILE A 350 12.48 -0.96 -28.65
CA ILE A 350 11.43 -0.90 -27.61
C ILE A 350 10.41 0.21 -27.90
N ALA A 351 10.74 1.19 -28.74
CA ALA A 351 9.83 2.30 -29.07
C ALA A 351 8.62 1.85 -29.93
N ASP A 352 8.76 0.76 -30.68
CA ASP A 352 7.71 0.27 -31.59
C ASP A 352 6.75 -0.76 -30.95
N ALA A 353 7.02 -1.23 -29.73
CA ALA A 353 6.17 -2.21 -29.03
C ALA A 353 4.96 -1.59 -28.30
N ILE A 354 4.82 -0.25 -28.31
CA ILE A 354 3.73 0.48 -27.66
C ILE A 354 2.61 0.73 -28.69
N ASN A 355 1.87 -0.32 -29.05
CA ASN A 355 0.61 -0.15 -29.78
C ASN A 355 -0.42 -1.16 -29.27
N TYR A 356 -1.10 -0.81 -28.17
CA TYR A 356 -2.33 -1.49 -27.77
C TYR A 356 -3.53 -0.80 -28.44
N PRO A 357 -4.50 -1.58 -28.96
CA PRO A 357 -5.67 -1.02 -29.65
C PRO A 357 -6.54 -0.21 -28.69
N VAL A 358 -7.08 0.88 -29.26
CA VAL A 358 -7.91 1.94 -28.68
C VAL A 358 -9.07 1.44 -27.82
#